data_AF-A0A847XVD5-F1
#
_entry.id   AF-A0A847XVD5-F1
#
_cell.length_a   1.000
_cell.length_b   1.000
_cell.length_c   1.000
_cell.angle_alpha   90.00
_cell.angle_beta   90.00
_cell.angle_gamma   90.00
#
_symmetry.space_group_name_H-M   'P 1'
#
loop_
_entity.id
_entity.type
_entity.pdbx_description
1 polymer ?
#
loop_
_entity_poly.entity_id
_entity_poly.type
_entity_poly.pdbx_seq_one_letter_code
_entity_poly.pdbx_strand_id
1 'polypeptide(L)'
;MYKTTLTPLRLVNLSIFLSRILLFLIWGYVLLSHVYWFLPPEPTPPLLVWIGEGLHLLLVASYILSFWKEKAGSILMVSSAFIYFFLVVGSGGAISYFLLSILPVLLTLIAGRLKKSPPKKG
;
A
#
# COMPACT_ATOMS: atom_id res chain seq x y z
N MET A 1 -17.81 31.82 -9.76
CA MET A 1 -16.49 31.44 -9.18
C MET A 1 -16.71 30.49 -8.01
N TYR A 2 -16.49 29.19 -8.21
CA TYR A 2 -16.48 28.24 -7.10
C TYR A 2 -15.19 28.45 -6.29
N LYS A 3 -15.27 29.06 -5.10
CA LYS A 3 -14.18 29.03 -4.13
C LYS A 3 -14.13 27.63 -3.54
N THR A 4 -13.38 26.73 -4.17
CA THR A 4 -13.04 25.43 -3.58
C THR A 4 -12.09 25.68 -2.41
N THR A 5 -12.64 25.91 -1.22
CA THR A 5 -11.86 25.85 0.00
C THR A 5 -11.33 24.42 0.15
N LEU A 6 -10.02 24.25 -0.02
CA LEU A 6 -9.30 23.02 0.27
C LEU A 6 -9.32 22.84 1.78
N THR A 7 -10.28 22.04 2.28
CA THR A 7 -10.27 21.66 3.69
C THR A 7 -9.15 20.65 3.92
N PRO A 8 -8.50 20.64 5.11
CA PRO A 8 -7.47 19.66 5.43
C PRO A 8 -7.94 18.22 5.20
N LEU A 9 -9.20 17.92 5.50
CA LEU A 9 -9.78 16.61 5.26
C LEU A 9 -9.88 16.23 3.77
N ARG A 10 -10.20 17.19 2.89
CA ARG A 10 -10.23 16.95 1.43
C ARG A 10 -8.83 16.65 0.91
N LEU A 11 -7.82 17.37 1.40
CA LEU A 11 -6.42 17.13 1.04
C LEU A 11 -5.98 15.71 1.47
N VAL A 12 -6.26 15.32 2.72
CA VAL A 12 -5.90 13.98 3.20
C VAL A 12 -6.62 12.89 2.40
N ASN A 13 -7.91 13.05 2.10
CA ASN A 13 -8.65 12.07 1.29
C ASN A 13 -8.08 11.95 -0.14
N LEU A 14 -7.68 13.08 -0.74
CA LEU A 14 -7.00 13.06 -2.04
C LEU A 14 -5.65 12.35 -1.94
N SER A 15 -4.87 12.60 -0.88
CA SER A 15 -3.60 11.89 -0.64
C SER A 15 -3.80 10.39 -0.43
N ILE A 16 -4.85 9.96 0.26
CA ILE A 16 -5.22 8.53 0.40
C ILE A 16 -5.48 7.93 -0.97
N PHE A 17 -6.31 8.58 -1.79
CA PHE A 17 -6.63 8.10 -3.13
C PHE A 17 -5.39 7.99 -4.02
N LEU A 18 -4.59 9.07 -4.09
CA LEU A 18 -3.39 9.11 -4.91
C LEU A 18 -2.34 8.11 -4.45
N SER A 19 -2.13 7.96 -3.15
CA SER A 19 -1.16 6.98 -2.62
C SER A 19 -1.57 5.54 -2.93
N ARG A 20 -2.86 5.18 -2.86
CA ARG A 20 -3.34 3.84 -3.27
C ARG A 20 -3.02 3.55 -4.73
N ILE A 21 -3.32 4.50 -5.62
CA ILE A 21 -3.04 4.33 -7.06
C ILE A 21 -1.55 4.26 -7.32
N LEU A 22 -0.77 5.22 -6.78
CA LEU A 22 0.65 5.29 -7.02
C LEU A 22 1.38 4.05 -6.52
N LEU A 23 1.07 3.59 -5.30
CA LEU A 23 1.68 2.38 -4.75
C LEU A 23 1.22 1.12 -5.46
N PHE A 24 -0.04 1.05 -5.91
CA PHE A 24 -0.48 -0.04 -6.79
C PHE A 24 0.35 -0.11 -8.07
N LEU A 25 0.60 1.03 -8.72
CA LEU A 25 1.39 1.09 -9.95
C LEU A 25 2.87 0.77 -9.71
N ILE A 26 3.47 1.33 -8.67
CA ILE A 26 4.88 1.10 -8.33
C ILE A 26 5.10 -0.38 -7.96
N TRP A 27 4.35 -0.90 -6.99
CA TRP A 27 4.52 -2.29 -6.56
C TRP A 27 4.04 -3.28 -7.62
N GLY A 28 2.99 -2.95 -8.39
CA GLY A 28 2.56 -3.74 -9.54
C GLY A 28 3.64 -3.83 -10.62
N TYR A 29 4.34 -2.75 -10.91
CA TYR A 29 5.49 -2.79 -11.82
C TYR A 29 6.62 -3.66 -11.27
N VAL A 30 6.96 -3.51 -9.98
CA VAL A 30 8.00 -4.33 -9.33
C VAL A 30 7.59 -5.81 -9.37
N LEU A 31 6.32 -6.15 -9.13
CA LEU A 31 5.79 -7.51 -9.24
C LEU A 31 6.03 -8.07 -10.65
N LEU A 32 5.61 -7.33 -11.67
CA LEU A 32 5.83 -7.73 -13.07
C LEU A 32 7.31 -7.92 -13.40
N SER A 33 8.21 -7.10 -12.85
CA SER A 33 9.65 -7.29 -13.04
C SER A 33 10.18 -8.58 -12.40
N HIS A 34 9.63 -9.01 -11.26
CA HIS A 34 10.01 -10.28 -10.63
C HIS A 34 9.49 -11.46 -11.46
N VAL A 35 8.22 -11.43 -11.89
CA VAL A 35 7.66 -12.47 -12.76
C VAL A 35 8.43 -12.57 -14.08
N TYR A 36 8.84 -11.43 -14.66
CA TYR A 36 9.63 -11.41 -15.89
C TYR A 36 10.97 -12.15 -15.73
N TRP A 37 11.59 -12.06 -14.55
CA TRP A 37 12.83 -12.78 -14.24
C TRP A 37 12.65 -14.30 -14.15
N PHE A 38 11.41 -14.80 -14.06
CA PHE A 38 11.12 -16.23 -14.06
C PHE A 38 10.95 -16.82 -15.47
N LEU A 39 11.02 -15.99 -16.51
CA LEU A 39 10.88 -16.45 -17.90
C LEU A 39 12.18 -17.12 -18.39
N PRO A 40 12.09 -18.13 -19.28
CA PRO A 40 13.26 -18.80 -19.83
C PRO A 40 14.28 -17.82 -20.44
N PRO A 41 15.59 -18.10 -20.34
CA PRO A 41 16.20 -19.39 -19.99
C PRO A 41 16.47 -19.61 -18.50
N GLU A 42 15.94 -18.78 -17.61
CA GLU A 42 16.29 -18.83 -16.18
C GLU A 42 15.82 -20.12 -15.49
N PRO A 43 16.57 -20.63 -14.49
CA PRO A 43 16.17 -21.79 -13.72
C PRO A 43 14.91 -21.51 -12.90
N THR A 44 14.09 -22.54 -12.66
CA THR A 44 12.88 -22.41 -11.85
C THR A 44 13.21 -21.87 -10.45
N PRO A 45 12.58 -20.77 -10.01
CA PRO A 45 12.85 -20.20 -8.70
C PRO A 45 12.51 -21.18 -7.57
N PRO A 46 13.25 -21.13 -6.44
CA PRO A 46 12.94 -21.94 -5.27
C PRO A 46 11.57 -21.57 -4.68
N LEU A 47 10.93 -22.51 -3.98
CA LEU A 47 9.58 -22.34 -3.42
C LEU A 47 9.41 -21.05 -2.60
N LEU A 48 10.44 -20.65 -1.85
CA LEU A 48 10.39 -19.43 -1.03
C LEU A 48 10.18 -18.17 -1.88
N VAL A 49 10.72 -18.13 -3.10
CA VAL A 49 10.53 -17.01 -4.03
C VAL A 49 9.08 -16.94 -4.50
N TRP A 50 8.45 -18.08 -4.78
CA TRP A 50 7.02 -18.14 -5.11
C TRP A 50 6.11 -17.69 -3.97
N ILE A 51 6.47 -18.03 -2.72
CA ILE A 51 5.76 -17.53 -1.53
C ILE A 51 5.90 -16.01 -1.45
N GLY A 52 7.11 -15.49 -1.67
CA GLY A 52 7.36 -14.06 -1.74
C GLY A 52 6.52 -13.36 -2.80
N GLU A 53 6.47 -13.92 -4.00
CA GLU A 53 5.69 -13.38 -5.11
C GLU A 53 4.18 -13.41 -4.83
N GLY A 54 3.68 -14.47 -4.20
CA GLY A 54 2.30 -14.55 -3.73
C GLY A 54 1.97 -13.46 -2.70
N LEU A 55 2.86 -13.21 -1.73
CA LEU A 55 2.70 -12.13 -0.75
C LEU A 55 2.77 -10.75 -1.39
N HIS A 56 3.63 -10.57 -2.39
CA HIS A 56 3.72 -9.34 -3.15
C HIS A 56 2.44 -9.08 -3.95
N LEU A 57 1.88 -10.12 -4.60
CA LEU A 57 0.59 -10.03 -5.28
C LEU A 57 -0.53 -9.67 -4.30
N LEU A 58 -0.55 -10.26 -3.10
CA LEU A 58 -1.52 -9.90 -2.05
C LEU A 58 -1.38 -8.44 -1.61
N LEU A 59 -0.15 -7.92 -1.49
CA LEU A 59 0.11 -6.50 -1.25
C LEU A 59 -0.46 -5.64 -2.38
N VAL A 60 -0.18 -5.96 -3.64
CA VAL A 60 -0.70 -5.23 -4.81
C VAL A 60 -2.24 -5.25 -4.83
N ALA A 61 -2.85 -6.42 -4.64
CA ALA A 61 -4.30 -6.60 -4.60
C ALA A 61 -4.96 -5.81 -3.46
N SER A 62 -4.26 -5.65 -2.33
CA SER A 62 -4.77 -4.90 -1.18
C SER A 62 -5.04 -3.42 -1.49
N TYR A 63 -4.22 -2.79 -2.35
CA TYR A 63 -4.42 -1.40 -2.77
C TYR A 63 -5.73 -1.25 -3.53
N ILE A 64 -6.04 -2.18 -4.45
CA ILE A 64 -7.29 -2.15 -5.20
C ILE A 64 -8.47 -2.48 -4.26
N LEU A 65 -8.35 -3.54 -3.44
CA LEU A 65 -9.39 -3.95 -2.49
C LEU A 65 -9.80 -2.82 -1.55
N SER A 66 -8.85 -1.95 -1.16
CA SER A 66 -9.10 -0.81 -0.27
C SER A 66 -10.09 0.22 -0.84
N PHE A 67 -10.37 0.24 -2.14
CA PHE A 67 -11.41 1.09 -2.74
C PHE A 67 -12.83 0.63 -2.40
N TRP A 68 -13.07 -0.69 -2.34
CA TRP A 68 -14.40 -1.24 -2.04
C TRP A 68 -14.56 -1.64 -0.58
N LYS A 69 -13.49 -2.17 0.04
CA LYS A 69 -13.50 -2.68 1.41
C LYS A 69 -12.30 -2.13 2.17
N GLU A 70 -12.37 -0.86 2.56
CA GLU A 70 -11.26 -0.13 3.21
C GLU A 70 -10.62 -0.90 4.38
N LYS A 71 -11.42 -1.44 5.31
CA LYS A 71 -10.92 -2.19 6.47
C LYS A 71 -10.20 -3.48 6.06
N ALA A 72 -10.82 -4.29 5.20
CA ALA A 72 -10.24 -5.56 4.76
C ALA A 72 -8.96 -5.33 3.93
N GLY A 73 -9.00 -4.35 3.01
CA GLY A 73 -7.83 -3.95 2.23
C GLY A 73 -6.70 -3.43 3.11
N SER A 74 -6.99 -2.65 4.16
CA SER A 74 -5.97 -2.16 5.08
C SER A 74 -5.31 -3.27 5.90
N ILE A 75 -6.10 -4.24 6.40
CA ILE A 75 -5.56 -5.40 7.12
C ILE A 75 -4.68 -6.23 6.20
N LEU A 76 -5.15 -6.51 4.98
CA LEU A 76 -4.38 -7.26 3.99
C LEU A 76 -3.08 -6.53 3.66
N MET A 77 -3.13 -5.21 3.39
CA MET A 77 -1.97 -4.37 3.08
C MET A 77 -0.91 -4.41 4.17
N VAL A 78 -1.31 -4.22 5.44
CA VAL A 78 -0.37 -4.23 6.57
C VAL A 78 0.22 -5.62 6.77
N SER A 79 -0.61 -6.66 6.75
CA SER A 79 -0.15 -8.04 6.97
C SER A 79 0.78 -8.53 5.85
N SER A 80 0.41 -8.33 4.58
CA SER A 80 1.26 -8.75 3.46
C SER A 80 2.54 -7.94 3.38
N ALA A 81 2.50 -6.61 3.57
CA ALA A 81 3.71 -5.78 3.61
C ALA A 81 4.64 -6.22 4.75
N PHE A 82 4.10 -6.47 5.94
CA PHE A 82 4.90 -6.90 7.09
C PHE A 82 5.60 -8.24 6.80
N ILE A 83 4.83 -9.26 6.42
CA ILE A 83 5.37 -10.60 6.13
C ILE A 83 6.37 -10.53 4.98
N TYR A 84 6.04 -9.82 3.90
CA TYR A 84 6.91 -9.71 2.74
C TYR A 84 8.25 -9.03 3.07
N PHE A 85 8.22 -7.81 3.62
CA PHE A 85 9.47 -7.05 3.81
C PHE A 85 10.33 -7.54 4.98
N PHE A 86 9.71 -7.98 6.08
CA PHE A 86 10.47 -8.41 7.26
C PHE A 86 10.81 -9.90 7.27
N LEU A 87 9.95 -10.76 6.72
CA LEU A 87 10.13 -12.22 6.83
C LEU A 87 10.62 -12.87 5.54
N VAL A 88 10.31 -12.29 4.37
CA VAL A 88 10.76 -12.84 3.08
C VAL A 88 11.98 -12.10 2.54
N VAL A 89 11.90 -10.78 2.43
CA VAL A 89 12.99 -9.96 1.86
C VAL A 89 14.14 -9.79 2.86
N GLY A 90 13.82 -9.46 4.12
CA GLY A 90 14.81 -9.38 5.20
C GLY A 90 15.96 -8.38 4.95
N SER A 91 15.74 -7.35 4.14
CA SER A 91 16.79 -6.40 3.73
C SER A 91 16.89 -5.19 4.67
N GLY A 92 18.02 -4.47 4.62
CA GLY A 92 18.23 -3.25 5.41
C GLY A 92 17.21 -2.12 5.16
N GLY A 93 16.45 -2.19 4.05
CA GLY A 93 15.38 -1.25 3.72
C GLY A 93 13.98 -1.66 4.20
N ALA A 94 13.82 -2.80 4.88
CA ALA A 94 12.52 -3.39 5.19
C ALA A 94 11.56 -2.43 5.90
N ILE A 95 12.04 -1.64 6.87
CA ILE A 95 11.24 -0.65 7.60
C ILE A 95 10.71 0.42 6.65
N SER A 96 11.58 0.98 5.80
CA SER A 96 11.22 2.04 4.86
C SER A 96 10.19 1.54 3.84
N TYR A 97 10.41 0.34 3.28
CA TYR A 97 9.46 -0.24 2.33
C TYR A 97 8.12 -0.58 2.97
N PHE A 98 8.13 -1.10 4.19
CA PHE A 98 6.91 -1.35 4.95
C PHE A 98 6.12 -0.06 5.18
N LEU A 99 6.75 0.97 5.75
CA LEU A 99 6.11 2.26 6.04
C LEU A 99 5.56 2.93 4.79
N LEU A 100 6.31 2.89 3.69
CA LEU A 100 5.87 3.40 2.39
C LEU A 100 4.65 2.63 1.88
N SER A 101 4.65 1.30 2.02
CA SER A 101 3.58 0.44 1.52
C SER A 101 2.28 0.61 2.29
N ILE A 102 2.34 0.87 3.60
CA ILE A 102 1.16 1.09 4.44
C ILE A 102 0.73 2.55 4.53
N LEU A 103 1.38 3.46 3.79
CA LEU A 103 1.08 4.89 3.81
C LEU A 103 -0.42 5.22 3.65
N PRO A 104 -1.18 4.58 2.74
CA PRO A 104 -2.62 4.85 2.62
C PRO A 104 -3.39 4.54 3.91
N VAL A 105 -3.00 3.49 4.63
CA VAL A 105 -3.62 3.09 5.90
C VAL A 105 -3.34 4.14 6.98
N LEU A 106 -2.09 4.62 7.07
CA LEU A 106 -1.71 5.68 8.00
C LEU A 106 -2.52 6.96 7.74
N LEU A 107 -2.66 7.34 6.47
CA LEU A 107 -3.46 8.51 6.08
C LEU A 107 -4.95 8.32 6.39
N THR A 108 -5.52 7.13 6.16
CA THR A 108 -6.90 6.79 6.54
C THR A 108 -7.11 6.94 8.06
N LEU A 109 -6.16 6.51 8.89
CA LEU A 109 -6.23 6.69 10.34
C LEU A 109 -6.20 8.17 10.73
N ILE A 110 -5.36 8.98 10.08
CA ILE A 110 -5.30 10.44 10.30
C ILE A 110 -6.62 11.11 9.91
N ALA A 111 -7.19 10.77 8.75
CA ALA A 111 -8.49 11.28 8.32
C ALA A 111 -9.59 10.94 9.33
N GLY A 112 -9.57 9.73 9.90
CA GLY A 112 -10.49 9.31 10.96
C GLY A 112 -10.38 10.16 12.23
N ARG A 113 -9.16 10.58 12.61
CA ARG A 113 -8.94 11.49 13.75
C ARG A 113 -9.45 12.90 13.46
N LEU A 114 -9.18 13.42 12.26
CA LEU A 114 -9.64 14.76 11.86
C LEU A 114 -11.17 14.89 11.84
N LYS A 115 -11.89 13.83 11.45
CA LYS A 115 -13.37 13.81 11.49
C LYS A 115 -13.94 13.84 12.92
N LYS A 116 -13.19 13.33 13.90
CA LYS A 116 -13.63 13.25 15.31
C LYS A 116 -13.33 14.51 16.12
N SER A 117 -12.43 15.37 15.65
CA SER A 117 -12.14 16.67 16.28
C SER A 117 -13.05 17.74 15.70
N PRO A 118 -14.15 18.14 16.37
CA PRO A 118 -14.94 19.28 15.91
C PRO A 118 -14.05 20.53 15.85
N PRO A 119 -14.27 21.44 14.88
CA PRO A 119 -13.53 22.69 14.85
C PRO A 119 -13.76 23.41 16.18
N LYS A 120 -12.67 23.75 16.89
CA LYS A 120 -12.75 24.70 18.01
C LYS A 120 -13.35 25.98 17.43
N LYS A 121 -14.61 26.28 17.78
CA LYS A 121 -15.17 27.60 17.56
C LYS A 121 -14.34 28.55 18.41
N GLY A 122 -13.51 29.37 17.75
CA GLY A 122 -12.92 30.56 18.33
C GLY A 122 -13.93 31.70 18.32
#